data_AF-A0A6I3KXL7-F1
#
_entry.id   AF-A0A6I3KXL7-F1
#
_cell.length_a   1.000
_cell.length_b   1.000
_cell.length_c   1.000
_cell.angle_alpha   90.00
_cell.angle_beta   90.00
_cell.angle_gamma   90.00
#
_symmetry.space_group_name_H-M   'P 1'
#
loop_
_entity.id
_entity.type
_entity.pdbx_description
1 polymer ?
#
loop_
_entity_poly.entity_id
_entity_poly.type
_entity_poly.pdbx_seq_one_letter_code
_entity_poly.pdbx_strand_id
1 'polypeptide(L)'
;MTEAIETAAGSLDFRGNRALRVLLHAGVSTLWPILKSSPDRQLRAYESTLAVLRRRWENQSACIPDPAATAMFREMDADVTDFLDLCARRSGTQWLEPVDAIAAYLLAVIQGMVLRWLADCDDETTLVVLDDLVSYLSTKAVDLP
;
A
#
# COMPACT_ATOMS: atom_id res chain seq x y z
N MET A 1 -11.01 -3.80 3.76
CA MET A 1 -10.58 -2.95 2.63
C MET A 1 -11.49 -3.12 1.43
N THR A 2 -11.64 -4.34 0.86
CA THR A 2 -12.59 -4.64 -0.24
C THR A 2 -14.00 -4.11 0.03
N GLU A 3 -14.58 -4.40 1.19
CA GLU A 3 -15.93 -3.92 1.55
C GLU A 3 -16.06 -2.39 1.54
N ALA A 4 -15.04 -1.67 2.01
CA ALA A 4 -15.03 -0.20 2.00
C ALA A 4 -15.00 0.35 0.57
N ILE A 5 -14.24 -0.29 -0.32
CA ILE A 5 -14.16 0.07 -1.74
C ILE A 5 -15.49 -0.22 -2.43
N GLU A 6 -16.11 -1.37 -2.16
CA GLU A 6 -17.41 -1.74 -2.72
C GLU A 6 -18.53 -0.80 -2.25
N THR A 7 -18.51 -0.44 -0.96
CA THR A 7 -19.45 0.53 -0.39
C THR A 7 -19.27 1.90 -1.03
N ALA A 8 -18.03 2.39 -1.14
CA ALA A 8 -17.73 3.64 -1.82
C ALA A 8 -18.18 3.60 -3.27
N ALA A 9 -17.82 2.56 -4.03
CA ALA A 9 -18.22 2.38 -5.42
C ALA A 9 -19.74 2.37 -5.63
N GLY A 10 -20.50 1.74 -4.72
CA GLY A 10 -21.96 1.71 -4.78
C GLY A 10 -22.64 3.06 -4.53
N SER A 11 -21.92 4.02 -3.93
CA SER A 11 -22.42 5.38 -3.64
C SER A 11 -22.01 6.44 -4.66
N LEU A 12 -21.10 6.11 -5.59
CA LEU A 12 -20.60 7.03 -6.60
C LEU A 12 -21.55 7.10 -7.81
N ASP A 13 -21.83 8.32 -8.27
CA ASP A 13 -22.59 8.62 -9.49
C ASP A 13 -21.69 8.98 -10.68
N PHE A 14 -20.36 8.95 -10.49
CA PHE A 14 -19.36 9.24 -11.51
C PHE A 14 -18.31 8.13 -11.65
N ARG A 15 -17.58 8.15 -12.76
CA ARG A 15 -16.49 7.22 -13.10
C ARG A 15 -15.19 7.98 -13.40
N GLY A 16 -14.18 7.26 -13.87
CA GLY A 16 -12.88 7.78 -14.26
C GLY A 16 -11.99 8.09 -13.06
N ASN A 17 -10.96 8.89 -13.32
CA ASN A 17 -9.90 9.21 -12.37
C ASN A 17 -10.44 9.86 -11.07
N ARG A 18 -11.53 10.63 -11.18
CA ARG A 18 -12.22 11.18 -10.00
C ARG A 18 -12.74 10.06 -9.09
N ALA A 19 -13.36 9.02 -9.65
CA ALA A 19 -13.85 7.87 -8.90
C ALA A 19 -12.67 7.08 -8.32
N LEU A 20 -11.62 6.87 -9.12
CA LEU A 20 -10.41 6.17 -8.67
C LEU A 20 -9.84 6.79 -7.40
N ARG A 21 -9.69 8.12 -7.36
CA ARG A 21 -9.18 8.84 -6.18
C ARG A 21 -10.01 8.58 -4.93
N VAL A 22 -11.34 8.55 -5.05
CA VAL A 22 -12.25 8.26 -3.92
C VAL A 22 -12.08 6.81 -3.44
N LEU A 23 -11.98 5.86 -4.37
CA LEU A 23 -11.83 4.45 -4.03
C LEU A 23 -10.46 4.15 -3.38
N LEU A 24 -9.39 4.75 -3.90
CA LEU A 24 -8.05 4.68 -3.30
C LEU A 24 -8.06 5.26 -1.88
N HIS A 25 -8.64 6.45 -1.70
CA HIS A 25 -8.78 7.06 -0.38
C HIS A 25 -9.59 6.18 0.58
N ALA A 26 -10.70 5.58 0.14
CA ALA A 26 -11.51 4.69 0.98
C ALA A 26 -10.73 3.46 1.44
N GLY A 27 -9.95 2.84 0.56
CA GLY A 27 -9.10 1.70 0.90
C GLY A 27 -8.01 2.06 1.90
N VAL A 28 -7.23 3.11 1.59
CA VAL A 28 -6.13 3.60 2.42
C VAL A 28 -6.61 4.10 3.79
N SER A 29 -7.74 4.80 3.84
CA SER A 29 -8.35 5.26 5.10
C SER A 29 -8.80 4.11 6.01
N THR A 30 -9.09 2.94 5.44
CA THR A 30 -9.40 1.74 6.21
C THR A 30 -8.15 1.10 6.81
N LEU A 31 -7.01 1.21 6.11
CA LEU A 31 -5.74 0.62 6.53
C LEU A 31 -5.18 1.33 7.77
N TRP A 32 -5.22 2.66 7.82
CA TRP A 32 -4.56 3.43 8.86
C TRP A 32 -5.03 3.11 10.29
N PRO A 33 -6.34 3.08 10.61
CA PRO A 33 -6.83 2.70 11.93
C PRO A 33 -6.39 1.29 12.36
N ILE A 34 -6.30 0.35 11.42
CA ILE A 34 -5.85 -1.03 11.69
C ILE A 34 -4.40 -1.03 12.13
N LEU A 35 -3.52 -0.36 11.37
CA LEU A 35 -2.10 -0.25 11.69
C LEU A 35 -1.90 0.43 13.05
N LYS A 36 -2.60 1.55 13.27
CA LYS A 36 -2.55 2.34 14.50
C LYS A 36 -3.04 1.57 15.73
N SER A 37 -4.02 0.69 15.57
CA SER A 37 -4.60 -0.07 16.69
C SER A 37 -3.69 -1.16 17.27
N SER A 38 -2.56 -1.48 16.62
CA SER A 38 -1.65 -2.55 17.04
C SER A 38 -0.18 -2.21 16.76
N PRO A 39 0.37 -1.13 17.37
CA PRO A 39 1.75 -0.70 17.12
C PRO A 39 2.77 -1.78 17.53
N ASP A 40 2.49 -2.54 18.58
CA ASP A 40 3.31 -3.65 19.04
C ASP A 40 3.41 -4.79 18.00
N ARG A 41 2.32 -5.03 17.25
CA ARG A 41 2.31 -6.00 16.15
C ARG A 41 3.19 -5.52 15.00
N GLN A 42 3.12 -4.24 14.65
CA GLN A 42 3.96 -3.66 13.59
C GLN A 42 5.44 -3.75 13.96
N LEU A 43 5.79 -3.38 15.20
CA LEU A 43 7.16 -3.46 15.69
C LEU A 43 7.72 -4.89 15.62
N ARG A 44 6.95 -5.90 16.08
CA ARG A 44 7.35 -7.31 15.97
C ARG A 44 7.54 -7.78 14.52
N ALA A 45 6.71 -7.30 13.59
CA ALA A 45 6.86 -7.60 12.18
C ALA A 45 8.18 -7.02 11.64
N TYR A 46 8.52 -5.77 11.99
CA TYR A 46 9.82 -5.17 11.63
C TYR A 46 10.99 -5.92 12.23
N GLU A 47 10.93 -6.29 13.51
CA GLU A 47 12.00 -7.04 14.17
C GLU A 47 12.24 -8.39 13.48
N SER A 48 11.17 -9.11 13.13
CA SER A 48 11.23 -10.37 12.39
C SER A 48 11.90 -10.18 11.03
N THR A 49 11.44 -9.19 10.25
CA THR A 49 12.03 -8.86 8.95
C THR A 49 13.51 -8.49 9.08
N LEU A 50 13.86 -7.63 10.04
CA LEU A 50 15.25 -7.23 10.29
C LEU A 50 16.13 -8.41 10.73
N ALA A 51 15.61 -9.36 11.50
CA ALA A 51 16.35 -10.56 11.90
C ALA A 51 16.69 -11.42 10.68
N VAL A 52 15.73 -11.63 9.76
CA VAL A 52 15.97 -12.35 8.50
C VAL A 52 17.00 -11.62 7.63
N LEU A 53 16.83 -10.30 7.46
CA LEU A 53 17.75 -9.49 6.66
C LEU A 53 19.17 -9.45 7.25
N ARG A 54 19.30 -9.32 8.58
CA ARG A 54 20.59 -9.33 9.28
C ARG A 54 21.30 -10.66 9.08
N ARG A 55 20.61 -11.79 9.33
CA ARG A 55 21.17 -13.13 9.12
C ARG A 55 21.66 -13.30 7.68
N ARG A 56 20.92 -12.81 6.70
CA ARG A 56 21.33 -12.85 5.29
C ARG A 56 22.62 -12.06 5.06
N TRP A 57 22.67 -10.79 5.46
CA TRP A 57 23.83 -9.91 5.19
C TRP A 57 25.08 -10.29 5.99
N GLU A 58 24.94 -10.97 7.14
CA GLU A 58 26.07 -11.55 7.88
C GLU A 58 26.68 -12.75 7.16
N ASN A 59 25.88 -13.54 6.44
CA ASN A 59 26.29 -14.81 5.84
C ASN A 59 26.49 -14.76 4.32
N GLN A 60 26.07 -13.69 3.66
CA GLN A 60 26.15 -13.52 2.20
C GLN A 60 26.66 -12.12 1.85
N SER A 61 27.82 -12.05 1.19
CA SER A 61 28.40 -10.81 0.67
C SER A 61 27.82 -10.39 -0.69
N ALA A 62 27.12 -11.30 -1.37
CA ALA A 62 26.48 -11.05 -2.65
C ALA A 62 25.03 -10.60 -2.47
N CYS A 63 24.59 -9.66 -3.31
CA CYS A 63 23.21 -9.14 -3.30
C CYS A 63 22.24 -10.12 -4.00
N ILE A 64 22.00 -11.30 -3.40
CA ILE A 64 21.12 -12.35 -3.95
C ILE A 64 19.85 -12.47 -3.11
N PRO A 65 18.63 -12.28 -3.66
CA PRO A 65 17.37 -12.31 -2.89
C PRO A 65 17.20 -13.52 -1.97
N ASP A 66 16.74 -13.30 -0.74
CA ASP A 66 16.54 -14.34 0.26
C ASP A 66 15.16 -14.94 -0.01
N PRO A 67 15.02 -16.25 -0.24
CA PRO A 67 13.76 -16.83 -0.67
C PRO A 67 12.60 -16.59 0.30
N ALA A 68 12.87 -16.59 1.62
CA ALA A 68 11.85 -16.40 2.64
C ALA A 68 11.41 -14.92 2.70
N ALA A 69 12.37 -13.99 2.77
CA ALA A 69 12.05 -12.56 2.72
C ALA A 69 11.33 -12.19 1.41
N THR A 70 11.79 -12.74 0.29
CA THR A 70 11.18 -12.49 -1.03
C THR A 70 9.77 -13.07 -1.14
N ALA A 71 9.47 -14.18 -0.44
CA ALA A 71 8.11 -14.72 -0.41
C ALA A 71 7.16 -13.82 0.40
N MET A 72 7.62 -13.29 1.54
CA MET A 72 6.83 -12.37 2.36
C MET A 72 6.44 -11.09 1.60
N PHE A 73 7.40 -10.45 0.93
CA PHE A 73 7.10 -9.25 0.14
C PHE A 73 6.18 -9.55 -1.05
N ARG A 74 6.33 -10.71 -1.70
CA ARG A 74 5.43 -11.13 -2.78
C ARG A 74 3.97 -11.31 -2.36
N GLU A 75 3.73 -11.81 -1.16
CA GLU A 75 2.37 -11.93 -0.62
C GLU A 75 1.76 -10.54 -0.39
N MET A 76 2.52 -9.63 0.20
CA MET A 76 2.08 -8.23 0.40
C MET A 76 1.85 -7.51 -0.93
N ASP A 77 2.72 -7.71 -1.92
CA ASP A 77 2.57 -7.15 -3.25
C ASP A 77 1.31 -7.67 -3.94
N ALA A 78 0.94 -8.94 -3.74
CA ALA A 78 -0.28 -9.52 -4.29
C ALA A 78 -1.54 -8.86 -3.70
N ASP A 79 -1.59 -8.70 -2.37
CA ASP A 79 -2.71 -8.03 -1.69
C ASP A 79 -2.89 -6.58 -2.17
N VAL A 80 -1.78 -5.86 -2.34
CA VAL A 80 -1.79 -4.47 -2.83
C VAL A 80 -2.18 -4.43 -4.31
N THR A 81 -1.74 -5.38 -5.12
CA THR A 81 -2.12 -5.49 -6.53
C THR A 81 -3.62 -5.71 -6.67
N ASP A 82 -4.19 -6.65 -5.92
CA ASP A 82 -5.63 -6.94 -5.93
C ASP A 82 -6.47 -5.70 -5.52
N PHE A 83 -5.96 -4.94 -4.55
CA PHE A 83 -6.53 -3.66 -4.15
C PHE A 83 -6.54 -2.63 -5.29
N LEU A 84 -5.39 -2.40 -5.92
CA LEU A 84 -5.24 -1.43 -7.00
C LEU A 84 -6.11 -1.81 -8.20
N ASP A 85 -6.13 -3.08 -8.56
CA ASP A 85 -6.96 -3.60 -9.65
C ASP A 85 -8.45 -3.46 -9.34
N LEU A 86 -8.87 -3.69 -8.09
CA LEU A 86 -10.27 -3.46 -7.70
C LEU A 86 -10.66 -1.99 -7.87
N CYS A 87 -9.81 -1.06 -7.42
CA CYS A 87 -10.04 0.37 -7.59
C CYS A 87 -10.13 0.77 -9.07
N ALA A 88 -9.23 0.27 -9.92
CA ALA A 88 -9.25 0.54 -11.36
C ALA A 88 -10.52 0.00 -12.04
N ARG A 89 -10.88 -1.27 -11.76
CA ARG A 89 -12.10 -1.89 -12.30
C ARG A 89 -13.36 -1.13 -11.90
N ARG A 90 -13.47 -0.73 -10.62
CA ARG A 90 -14.66 -0.07 -10.08
C ARG A 90 -14.80 1.38 -10.52
N SER A 91 -13.68 2.06 -10.77
CA SER A 91 -13.68 3.43 -11.29
C SER A 91 -13.79 3.50 -12.81
N GLY A 92 -13.52 2.41 -13.54
CA GLY A 92 -13.48 2.43 -15.00
C GLY A 92 -12.22 3.13 -15.51
N THR A 93 -11.09 2.93 -14.84
CA THR A 93 -9.77 3.42 -15.27
C THR A 93 -8.85 2.25 -15.59
N GLN A 94 -7.74 2.57 -16.25
CA GLN A 94 -6.61 1.66 -16.43
C GLN A 94 -5.33 2.32 -15.91
N TRP A 95 -4.46 1.50 -15.32
CA TRP A 95 -3.12 1.94 -14.90
C TRP A 95 -2.24 2.18 -16.13
N LEU A 96 -1.44 3.24 -16.09
CA LEU A 96 -0.46 3.60 -17.14
C LEU A 96 0.83 2.78 -17.04
N GLU A 97 1.09 2.22 -15.86
CA GLU A 97 2.26 1.41 -15.54
C GLU A 97 1.80 0.00 -15.12
N PRO A 98 2.70 -1.00 -15.17
CA PRO A 98 2.42 -2.30 -14.60
C PRO A 98 1.97 -2.18 -13.13
N VAL A 99 0.83 -2.81 -12.79
CA VAL A 99 0.20 -2.65 -11.47
C VAL A 99 1.11 -3.16 -10.33
N ASP A 100 1.94 -4.15 -10.61
CA ASP A 100 2.97 -4.67 -9.69
C ASP A 100 4.03 -3.62 -9.36
N ALA A 101 4.43 -2.78 -10.31
CA ALA A 101 5.34 -1.67 -10.06
C ALA A 101 4.68 -0.59 -9.17
N ILE A 102 3.40 -0.31 -9.39
CA ILE A 102 2.62 0.62 -8.56
C ILE A 102 2.42 0.04 -7.15
N ALA A 103 2.19 -1.26 -7.04
CA ALA A 103 2.04 -1.97 -5.76
C ALA A 103 3.32 -1.91 -4.93
N ALA A 104 4.47 -2.19 -5.54
CA ALA A 104 5.77 -2.10 -4.88
C ALA A 104 6.06 -0.68 -4.37
N TYR A 105 5.70 0.35 -5.15
CA TYR A 105 5.81 1.75 -4.71
C TYR A 105 4.91 2.04 -3.50
N LEU A 106 3.63 1.69 -3.58
CA LEU A 106 2.66 1.89 -2.51
C LEU A 106 3.14 1.22 -1.22
N LEU A 107 3.57 -0.03 -1.32
CA LEU A 107 4.05 -0.79 -0.17
C LEU A 107 5.30 -0.14 0.45
N ALA A 108 6.26 0.30 -0.35
CA ALA A 108 7.45 0.99 0.14
C ALA A 108 7.10 2.28 0.90
N VAL A 109 6.17 3.09 0.38
CA VAL A 109 5.71 4.32 1.05
C VAL A 109 5.02 4.00 2.37
N ILE A 110 4.10 3.02 2.40
CA ILE A 110 3.41 2.61 3.62
C ILE A 110 4.41 2.09 4.67
N GLN A 111 5.39 1.28 4.29
CA GLN A 111 6.40 0.77 5.21
C GLN A 111 7.26 1.89 5.82
N GLY A 112 7.69 2.86 5.00
CA GLY A 112 8.45 4.02 5.51
C GLY A 112 7.61 4.91 6.43
N MET A 113 6.35 5.14 6.06
CA MET A 113 5.40 5.93 6.84
C MET A 113 5.12 5.31 8.21
N VAL A 114 4.81 4.01 8.27
CA VAL A 114 4.54 3.30 9.54
C VAL A 114 5.78 3.29 10.43
N LEU A 115 6.96 3.02 9.87
CA LEU A 115 8.20 3.04 10.63
C LEU A 115 8.49 4.41 11.24
N ARG A 116 8.24 5.49 10.48
CA ARG A 116 8.36 6.86 11.01
C ARG A 116 7.35 7.14 12.11
N TRP A 117 6.08 6.81 11.89
CA TRP A 117 5.04 7.01 12.88
C TRP A 117 5.32 6.25 14.19
N LEU A 118 5.87 5.04 14.13
CA LEU A 118 6.29 4.31 15.34
C LEU A 118 7.36 5.08 16.14
N ALA A 119 8.10 5.99 15.51
CA ALA A 119 9.14 6.78 16.16
C ALA A 119 8.64 8.14 16.67
N ASP A 120 7.76 8.83 15.94
CA ASP A 120 7.31 10.20 16.27
C ASP A 120 5.86 10.31 16.75
N CYS A 121 5.04 9.25 16.59
CA CYS A 121 3.61 9.20 16.89
C CYS A 121 2.79 10.31 16.20
N ASP A 122 3.28 10.86 15.09
CA ASP A 122 2.64 11.98 14.40
C ASP A 122 1.57 11.48 13.43
N ASP A 123 0.33 11.44 13.93
CA ASP A 123 -0.84 11.05 13.14
C ASP A 123 -1.15 12.05 12.02
N GLU A 124 -0.91 13.35 12.23
CA GLU A 124 -1.24 14.40 11.27
C GLU A 124 -0.34 14.28 10.04
N THR A 125 0.98 14.19 10.26
CA THR A 125 1.94 13.94 9.19
C THR A 125 1.63 12.63 8.46
N THR A 126 1.23 11.59 9.20
CA THR A 126 0.88 10.29 8.61
C THR A 126 -0.32 10.41 7.66
N LEU A 127 -1.38 11.11 8.06
CA LEU A 127 -2.55 11.32 7.22
C LEU A 127 -2.22 12.13 5.96
N VAL A 128 -1.36 13.16 6.07
CA VAL A 128 -0.87 13.93 4.91
C VAL A 128 -0.15 13.03 3.92
N VAL A 129 0.73 12.13 4.39
CA VAL A 129 1.44 11.17 3.52
C VAL A 129 0.47 10.25 2.77
N LEU A 130 -0.62 9.81 3.43
CA LEU A 130 -1.64 8.97 2.80
C LEU A 130 -2.42 9.73 1.73
N ASP A 131 -2.79 10.99 1.98
CA ASP A 131 -3.47 11.85 1.00
C ASP A 131 -2.59 12.16 -0.22
N ASP A 132 -1.30 12.42 0.01
CA ASP A 132 -0.32 12.63 -1.04
C ASP A 132 -0.12 11.35 -1.87
N LEU A 133 -0.06 10.19 -1.22
CA LEU A 133 0.03 8.89 -1.87
C LEU A 133 -1.19 8.65 -2.78
N VAL A 134 -2.41 8.87 -2.28
CA VAL A 134 -3.64 8.74 -3.08
C VAL A 134 -3.64 9.69 -4.27
N SER A 135 -3.23 10.94 -4.05
CA SER A 135 -3.15 11.96 -5.10
C SER A 135 -2.16 11.56 -6.19
N TYR A 136 -0.96 11.11 -5.79
CA TYR A 136 0.07 10.63 -6.72
C TYR A 136 -0.39 9.40 -7.51
N LEU A 137 -0.96 8.39 -6.85
CA LEU A 137 -1.43 7.17 -7.52
C LEU A 137 -2.52 7.48 -8.56
N SER A 138 -3.39 8.45 -8.27
CA SER A 138 -4.42 8.88 -9.22
C SER A 138 -3.81 9.42 -10.53
N THR A 139 -2.61 10.01 -10.50
CA THR A 139 -1.90 10.46 -11.73
C THR A 139 -1.35 9.32 -12.58
N LYS A 140 -1.31 8.09 -12.04
CA LYS A 140 -0.82 6.89 -12.71
C LYS A 140 -1.91 6.14 -13.48
N ALA A 141 -3.11 6.70 -13.58
CA ALA A 141 -4.22 6.07 -14.28
C ALA A 141 -4.91 7.03 -15.24
N VAL A 142 -5.54 6.45 -16.26
CA VAL A 142 -6.39 7.17 -17.22
C VAL A 142 -7.74 6.51 -17.32
N ASP A 143 -8.73 7.31 -17.71
CA ASP A 143 -10.09 6.81 -17.95
C ASP A 143 -10.08 5.78 -19.07
N LEU A 144 -10.88 4.72 -18.92
CA LEU A 144 -11.14 3.82 -20.03
C LEU A 144 -11.92 4.57 -21.14
N PRO A 145 -11.64 4.27 -22.41
CA PRO A 145 -12.34 4.88 -23.55
C PRO A 145 -13.82 4.50 -23.60
#